data_AF-A0A4Y9NYL6-F1
#
_entry.id   AF-A0A4Y9NYL6-F1
#
_cell.length_a   1.000
_cell.length_b   1.000
_cell.length_c   1.000
_cell.angle_alpha   90.00
_cell.angle_beta   90.00
_cell.angle_gamma   90.00
#
_symmetry.space_group_name_H-M   'P 1'
#
loop_
_entity.id
_entity.type
_entity.pdbx_description
1 polymer ?
#
loop_
_entity_poly.entity_id
_entity_poly.type
_entity_poly.pdbx_seq_one_letter_code
_entity_poly.pdbx_strand_id
1 'polypeptide(L)'
;MRRPRSVLGVGPPGVATDKELLMDIPSFLRPLALAAGPITVVAMGLVFAAAATAGPDIESSPLAVASSALLLAALLGIGAAAFSVLARAREVGRGAAAPALAVIGSVLVAGGAWAALFVLPSLAAEAPDVLESGALGSVMVGYVASYAVFAFGWVATGVASIRARMVPTWLGVLVVVGGAASMVPAPEALRLLVVGIAATLVARGLTAPVPGRTRATVSA
;
A
#
# COMPACT_ATOMS: atom_id res chain seq x y z
N MET A 1 -39.56 42.93 37.04
CA MET A 1 -39.37 41.59 36.45
C MET A 1 -38.01 41.53 35.75
N ARG A 2 -37.01 40.87 36.35
CA ARG A 2 -35.65 40.70 35.80
C ARG A 2 -35.57 39.36 35.06
N ARG A 3 -35.17 39.37 33.78
CA ARG A 3 -34.87 38.15 33.02
C ARG A 3 -33.51 37.58 33.45
N PRO A 4 -33.36 36.26 33.65
CA PRO A 4 -32.05 35.65 33.87
C PRO A 4 -31.25 35.61 32.56
N ARG A 5 -29.97 36.00 32.65
CA ARG A 5 -28.97 35.90 31.58
C ARG A 5 -28.57 34.45 31.38
N SER A 6 -28.60 33.97 30.13
CA SER A 6 -28.05 32.65 29.78
C SER A 6 -26.54 32.65 29.95
N VAL A 7 -26.04 31.72 30.76
CA VAL A 7 -24.62 31.45 30.93
C VAL A 7 -24.11 30.79 29.65
N LEU A 8 -23.14 31.43 29.01
CA LEU A 8 -22.33 30.87 27.92
C LEU A 8 -21.62 29.62 28.45
N GLY A 9 -21.98 28.46 27.92
CA GLY A 9 -21.28 27.20 28.16
C GLY A 9 -19.89 27.25 27.55
N VAL A 10 -18.87 27.44 28.39
CA VAL A 10 -17.48 27.13 28.08
C VAL A 10 -17.36 25.60 28.17
N GLY A 11 -17.30 24.94 27.01
CA GLY A 11 -16.98 23.51 26.95
C GLY A 11 -15.55 23.25 27.43
N PRO A 12 -15.27 22.08 28.05
CA PRO A 12 -13.97 21.80 28.64
C PRO A 12 -12.86 21.80 27.58
N PRO A 13 -11.71 22.45 27.85
CA PRO A 13 -10.55 22.38 26.98
C PRO A 13 -9.86 21.02 27.17
N GLY A 14 -9.65 20.27 26.09
CA GLY A 14 -8.68 19.17 26.10
C GLY A 14 -9.15 17.78 25.68
N VAL A 15 -10.27 17.63 24.95
CA VAL A 15 -10.53 16.40 24.20
C VAL A 15 -10.48 16.75 22.72
N ALA A 16 -9.27 16.85 22.15
CA ALA A 16 -9.11 16.60 20.73
C ALA A 16 -9.66 15.19 20.52
N THR A 17 -10.91 15.11 20.07
CA THR A 17 -11.64 13.85 19.94
C THR A 17 -10.81 12.88 19.12
N ASP A 18 -10.65 11.63 19.55
CA ASP A 18 -9.96 10.56 18.79
C ASP A 18 -10.40 10.50 17.30
N LYS A 19 -11.59 11.05 17.00
CA LYS A 19 -12.11 11.27 15.65
C LYS A 19 -11.31 12.26 14.80
N GLU A 20 -10.77 13.34 15.35
CA GLU A 20 -9.90 14.28 14.61
C GLU A 20 -8.58 13.60 14.26
N LEU A 21 -7.94 12.91 15.23
CA LEU A 21 -6.70 12.19 15.01
C LEU A 21 -6.86 11.03 13.99
N LEU A 22 -8.01 10.34 14.01
CA LEU A 22 -8.33 9.28 13.05
C LEU A 22 -8.79 9.82 11.68
N MET A 23 -9.32 11.05 11.59
CA MET A 23 -9.71 11.67 10.30
C MET A 23 -8.50 12.10 9.47
N ASP A 24 -7.35 12.36 10.09
CA ASP A 24 -6.17 12.87 9.38
C ASP A 24 -5.28 11.76 8.77
N ILE A 25 -5.31 10.53 9.30
CA ILE A 25 -4.45 9.45 8.81
C ILE A 25 -4.78 9.07 7.35
N PRO A 26 -6.06 8.88 6.95
CA PRO A 26 -6.39 8.53 5.56
C PRO A 26 -6.10 9.66 4.57
N SER A 27 -6.25 10.93 5.00
CA SER A 27 -5.94 12.08 4.15
C SER A 27 -4.44 12.23 3.92
N PHE A 28 -3.62 11.96 4.95
CA PHE A 28 -2.17 11.95 4.88
C PHE A 28 -1.61 10.82 3.99
N LEU A 29 -2.21 9.63 4.04
CA LEU A 29 -1.78 8.47 3.25
C LEU A 29 -2.23 8.53 1.79
N ARG A 30 -3.21 9.39 1.46
CA ARG A 30 -3.81 9.46 0.14
C ARG A 30 -2.81 9.83 -0.98
N PRO A 31 -1.96 10.87 -0.86
CA PRO A 31 -0.98 11.18 -1.90
C PRO A 31 -0.06 10.00 -2.21
N LEU A 32 0.34 9.26 -1.16
CA LEU A 32 1.20 8.09 -1.29
C LEU A 32 0.51 6.95 -2.05
N ALA A 33 -0.75 6.67 -1.70
CA ALA A 33 -1.57 5.68 -2.42
C ALA A 33 -1.81 6.05 -3.90
N LEU A 34 -2.00 7.34 -4.18
CA LEU A 34 -2.18 7.84 -5.54
C LEU A 34 -0.89 7.82 -6.37
N ALA A 35 0.28 7.88 -5.72
CA ALA A 35 1.57 7.85 -6.38
C ALA A 35 2.08 6.41 -6.64
N ALA A 36 1.53 5.40 -5.96
CA ALA A 36 1.98 4.01 -6.06
C ALA A 36 2.17 3.50 -7.51
N GLY A 37 1.12 3.56 -8.33
CA GLY A 37 1.13 3.15 -9.73
C GLY A 37 2.15 3.92 -10.58
N PRO A 38 2.08 5.27 -10.63
CA PRO A 38 3.09 6.07 -11.32
C PRO A 38 4.53 5.74 -10.91
N ILE A 39 4.79 5.59 -9.61
CA ILE A 39 6.12 5.23 -9.11
C ILE A 39 6.53 3.84 -9.60
N THR A 40 5.65 2.83 -9.55
CA THR A 40 5.97 1.49 -10.09
C THR A 40 6.30 1.52 -11.59
N VAL A 41 5.62 2.35 -12.37
CA VAL A 41 5.89 2.50 -13.82
C VAL A 41 7.27 3.13 -14.05
N VAL A 42 7.61 4.18 -13.29
CA VAL A 42 8.94 4.82 -13.40
C VAL A 42 10.04 3.86 -12.96
N ALA A 43 9.86 3.16 -11.84
CA ALA A 43 10.80 2.17 -11.36
C ALA A 43 11.04 1.06 -12.41
N MET A 44 9.96 0.56 -13.03
CA MET A 44 10.06 -0.39 -14.13
C MET A 44 10.91 0.15 -15.28
N GLY A 45 10.66 1.39 -15.71
CA GLY A 45 11.46 2.04 -16.76
C GLY A 45 12.94 2.12 -16.41
N LEU A 46 13.27 2.39 -15.14
CA LEU A 46 14.65 2.42 -14.65
C LEU A 46 15.31 1.03 -14.66
N VAL A 47 14.59 -0.04 -14.30
CA VAL A 47 15.13 -1.42 -14.40
C VAL A 47 15.47 -1.76 -15.85
N PHE A 48 14.59 -1.45 -16.80
CA PHE A 48 14.86 -1.70 -18.22
C PHE A 48 16.01 -0.85 -18.74
N ALA A 49 16.09 0.41 -18.34
CA ALA A 49 17.21 1.28 -18.68
C ALA A 49 18.53 0.72 -18.12
N ALA A 50 18.55 0.29 -16.85
CA ALA A 50 19.72 -0.35 -16.24
C ALA A 50 20.14 -1.59 -17.02
N ALA A 51 19.19 -2.46 -17.38
CA ALA A 51 19.46 -3.66 -18.17
C ALA A 51 20.04 -3.36 -19.56
N ALA A 52 19.60 -2.27 -20.18
CA ALA A 52 20.10 -1.85 -21.50
C ALA A 52 21.50 -1.21 -21.43
N THR A 53 21.86 -0.56 -20.32
CA THR A 53 23.10 0.25 -20.23
C THR A 53 24.22 -0.38 -19.42
N ALA A 54 23.92 -1.23 -18.43
CA ALA A 54 24.88 -1.70 -17.43
C ALA A 54 25.49 -3.08 -17.72
N GLY A 55 24.90 -3.85 -18.66
CA GLY A 55 25.41 -5.19 -19.01
C GLY A 55 25.50 -6.11 -17.78
N PRO A 56 26.66 -6.75 -17.51
CA PRO A 56 26.82 -7.67 -16.37
C PRO A 56 26.77 -6.97 -15.00
N ASP A 57 27.04 -5.67 -14.93
CA ASP A 57 27.10 -4.91 -13.67
C ASP A 57 25.76 -4.25 -13.32
N ILE A 58 24.64 -4.84 -13.75
CA ILE A 58 23.30 -4.27 -13.54
C ILE A 58 22.99 -4.02 -12.06
N GLU A 59 23.48 -4.87 -11.17
CA GLU A 59 23.20 -4.81 -9.73
C GLU A 59 23.85 -3.60 -9.05
N SER A 60 24.99 -3.12 -9.56
CA SER A 60 25.68 -1.93 -9.05
C SER A 60 25.32 -0.66 -9.82
N SER A 61 24.48 -0.76 -10.85
CA SER A 61 24.05 0.39 -11.65
C SER A 61 23.28 1.40 -10.80
N PRO A 62 23.62 2.71 -10.87
CA PRO A 62 22.85 3.76 -10.20
C PRO A 62 21.36 3.75 -10.58
N LEU A 63 21.03 3.32 -11.79
CA LEU A 63 19.65 3.19 -12.27
C LEU A 63 18.91 2.04 -11.57
N ALA A 64 19.58 0.92 -11.32
CA ALA A 64 19.00 -0.21 -10.58
C ALA A 64 18.78 0.17 -9.11
N VAL A 65 19.74 0.85 -8.48
CA VAL A 65 19.60 1.35 -7.10
C VAL A 65 18.45 2.35 -6.99
N ALA A 66 18.36 3.32 -7.92
CA ALA A 66 17.26 4.28 -7.97
C ALA A 66 15.91 3.59 -8.18
N SER A 67 15.85 2.55 -9.04
CA SER A 67 14.66 1.73 -9.20
C SER A 67 14.23 1.07 -7.90
N SER A 68 15.16 0.41 -7.18
CA SER A 68 14.87 -0.25 -5.91
C SER A 68 14.34 0.74 -4.86
N ALA A 69 14.91 1.94 -4.79
CA ALA A 69 14.42 3.00 -3.91
C ALA A 69 12.99 3.45 -4.28
N LEU A 70 12.68 3.59 -5.57
CA LEU A 70 11.33 3.88 -6.03
C LEU A 70 10.35 2.74 -5.76
N LEU A 71 10.77 1.47 -5.90
CA LEU A 71 9.93 0.32 -5.57
C LEU A 71 9.57 0.29 -4.09
N LEU A 72 10.52 0.62 -3.21
CA LEU A 72 10.23 0.78 -1.79
C LEU A 72 9.17 1.88 -1.56
N ALA A 73 9.31 3.04 -2.19
CA ALA A 73 8.31 4.11 -2.11
C ALA A 73 6.94 3.67 -2.66
N ALA A 74 6.93 2.91 -3.76
CA ALA A 74 5.70 2.36 -4.33
C ALA A 74 5.04 1.34 -3.39
N LEU A 75 5.80 0.49 -2.71
CA LEU A 75 5.29 -0.47 -1.72
C LEU A 75 4.62 0.24 -0.55
N LEU A 76 5.19 1.36 -0.09
CA LEU A 76 4.54 2.20 0.92
C LEU A 76 3.21 2.78 0.40
N GLY A 77 3.15 3.20 -0.87
CA GLY A 77 1.91 3.63 -1.53
C GLY A 77 0.87 2.51 -1.67
N ILE A 78 1.31 1.30 -2.03
CA ILE A 78 0.47 0.11 -2.09
C ILE A 78 -0.10 -0.18 -0.69
N GLY A 79 0.73 -0.16 0.35
CA GLY A 79 0.30 -0.33 1.74
C GLY A 79 -0.69 0.76 2.20
N ALA A 80 -0.46 2.02 1.82
CA ALA A 80 -1.37 3.13 2.07
C ALA A 80 -2.74 2.94 1.38
N ALA A 81 -2.76 2.38 0.17
CA ALA A 81 -4.00 2.03 -0.51
C ALA A 81 -4.74 0.90 0.22
N ALA A 82 -4.04 -0.14 0.68
CA ALA A 82 -4.63 -1.21 1.49
C ALA A 82 -5.23 -0.67 2.80
N PHE A 83 -4.53 0.24 3.47
CA PHE A 83 -5.02 0.90 4.68
C PHE A 83 -6.28 1.73 4.42
N SER A 84 -6.33 2.41 3.28
CA SER A 84 -7.53 3.16 2.85
C SER A 84 -8.74 2.22 2.63
N VAL A 85 -8.52 1.06 2.01
CA VAL A 85 -9.56 0.04 1.84
C VAL A 85 -9.99 -0.53 3.20
N LEU A 86 -9.04 -0.77 4.12
CA LEU A 86 -9.32 -1.24 5.48
C LEU A 86 -10.19 -0.25 6.25
N ALA A 87 -9.82 1.03 6.24
CA ALA A 87 -10.58 2.09 6.89
C ALA A 87 -12.01 2.14 6.33
N ARG A 88 -12.14 2.11 5.00
CA ARG A 88 -13.46 2.11 4.35
C ARG A 88 -14.28 0.88 4.70
N ALA A 89 -13.68 -0.32 4.72
CA ALA A 89 -14.36 -1.55 5.08
C ALA A 89 -14.91 -1.51 6.50
N ARG A 90 -14.15 -0.93 7.46
CA ARG A 90 -14.59 -0.74 8.84
C ARG A 90 -15.74 0.25 8.95
N GLU A 91 -15.70 1.37 8.24
CA GLU A 91 -16.79 2.36 8.21
C GLU A 91 -18.12 1.78 7.77
N VAL A 92 -18.10 0.88 6.77
CA VAL A 92 -19.31 0.24 6.24
C VAL A 92 -19.68 -1.06 6.97
N GLY A 93 -18.98 -1.40 8.05
CA GLY A 93 -19.24 -2.60 8.86
C GLY A 93 -19.00 -3.92 8.12
N ARG A 94 -18.04 -3.96 7.19
CA ARG A 94 -17.71 -5.16 6.39
C ARG A 94 -16.37 -5.77 6.79
N GLY A 95 -16.14 -7.00 6.33
CA GLY A 95 -14.97 -7.81 6.67
C GLY A 95 -13.65 -7.09 6.49
N ALA A 96 -13.07 -6.63 7.60
CA ALA A 96 -11.80 -5.91 7.66
C ALA A 96 -10.57 -6.82 7.60
N ALA A 97 -10.75 -8.13 7.75
CA ALA A 97 -9.66 -9.11 7.78
C ALA A 97 -8.86 -9.14 6.47
N ALA A 98 -9.54 -9.14 5.32
CA ALA A 98 -8.87 -9.17 4.01
C ALA A 98 -7.94 -7.96 3.77
N PRO A 99 -8.41 -6.70 3.88
CA PRO A 99 -7.54 -5.54 3.72
C PRO A 99 -6.51 -5.40 4.84
N ALA A 100 -6.77 -5.90 6.06
CA ALA A 100 -5.75 -5.97 7.09
C ALA A 100 -4.60 -6.92 6.69
N LEU A 101 -4.92 -8.07 6.09
CA LEU A 101 -3.91 -8.99 5.57
C LEU A 101 -3.10 -8.36 4.43
N ALA A 102 -3.74 -7.57 3.55
CA ALA A 102 -3.04 -6.82 2.51
C ALA A 102 -2.08 -5.76 3.08
N VAL A 103 -2.48 -5.05 4.15
CA VAL A 103 -1.59 -4.12 4.87
C VAL A 103 -0.38 -4.85 5.43
N ILE A 104 -0.60 -5.95 6.16
CA ILE A 104 0.47 -6.76 6.76
C ILE A 104 1.44 -7.25 5.69
N GLY A 105 0.92 -7.86 4.62
CA GLY A 105 1.75 -8.33 3.51
C GLY A 105 2.53 -7.20 2.84
N SER A 106 1.94 -6.01 2.67
CA SER A 106 2.63 -4.86 2.08
C SER A 106 3.78 -4.37 2.95
N VAL A 107 3.59 -4.36 4.28
CA VAL A 107 4.65 -4.01 5.24
C VAL A 107 5.78 -5.06 5.21
N LEU A 108 5.44 -6.35 5.15
CA LEU A 108 6.44 -7.42 5.08
C LEU A 108 7.30 -7.33 3.81
N VAL A 109 6.68 -7.14 2.65
CA VAL A 109 7.40 -6.99 1.38
C VAL A 109 8.23 -5.70 1.36
N ALA A 110 7.69 -4.59 1.88
CA ALA A 110 8.45 -3.34 2.05
C ALA A 110 9.67 -3.51 2.97
N GLY A 111 9.53 -4.27 4.06
CA GLY A 111 10.65 -4.60 4.94
C GLY A 111 11.73 -5.41 4.23
N GLY A 112 11.33 -6.37 3.39
CA GLY A 112 12.26 -7.11 2.53
C GLY A 112 13.00 -6.22 1.54
N ALA A 113 12.29 -5.33 0.86
CA ALA A 113 12.88 -4.37 -0.08
C ALA A 113 13.83 -3.38 0.63
N TRP A 114 13.47 -2.91 1.82
CA TRP A 114 14.34 -2.05 2.63
C TRP A 114 15.62 -2.79 3.06
N ALA A 115 15.50 -4.03 3.53
CA ALA A 115 16.66 -4.85 3.89
C ALA A 115 17.57 -5.10 2.68
N ALA A 116 17.01 -5.39 1.51
CA ALA A 116 17.77 -5.57 0.28
C ALA A 116 18.54 -4.30 -0.14
N LEU A 117 17.96 -3.12 0.10
CA LEU A 117 18.56 -1.85 -0.32
C LEU A 117 19.65 -1.35 0.64
N PHE A 118 19.49 -1.56 1.95
CA PHE A 118 20.38 -0.96 2.96
C PHE A 118 21.19 -1.97 3.77
N VAL A 119 20.60 -3.13 4.07
CA VAL A 119 21.18 -4.12 4.99
C VAL A 119 22.08 -5.10 4.25
N LEU A 120 21.61 -5.64 3.11
CA LEU A 120 22.35 -6.64 2.34
C LEU A 120 23.71 -6.13 1.82
N PRO A 121 23.83 -4.93 1.22
CA PRO A 121 25.12 -4.44 0.75
C PRO A 121 26.13 -4.28 1.90
N SER A 122 25.67 -3.80 3.06
CA SER A 122 26.51 -3.64 4.25
C SER A 122 26.96 -4.99 4.80
N LEU A 123 26.05 -5.97 4.85
CA LEU A 123 26.37 -7.35 5.24
C LEU A 123 27.38 -8.00 4.29
N ALA A 124 27.23 -7.79 2.97
CA ALA A 124 28.14 -8.35 1.98
C ALA A 124 29.56 -7.78 2.09
N ALA A 125 29.69 -6.51 2.50
CA ALA A 125 31.00 -5.88 2.69
C ALA A 125 31.68 -6.31 3.99
N GLU A 126 30.95 -6.42 5.10
CA GLU A 126 31.51 -6.61 6.43
C GLU A 126 31.53 -8.08 6.90
N ALA A 127 30.62 -8.91 6.40
CA ALA A 127 30.45 -10.29 6.85
C ALA A 127 30.02 -11.24 5.71
N PRO A 128 30.82 -11.39 4.64
CA PRO A 128 30.49 -12.24 3.49
C PRO A 128 30.25 -13.70 3.89
N ASP A 129 30.99 -14.23 4.86
CA ASP A 129 30.88 -15.61 5.34
C ASP A 129 29.47 -15.96 5.85
N VAL A 130 28.71 -14.98 6.36
CA VAL A 130 27.32 -15.19 6.81
C VAL A 130 26.41 -15.52 5.64
N LEU A 131 26.64 -14.90 4.48
CA LEU A 131 25.89 -15.18 3.25
C LEU A 131 26.20 -16.59 2.72
N GLU A 132 27.43 -17.07 2.90
CA GLU A 132 27.88 -18.39 2.44
C GLU A 132 27.46 -19.54 3.38
N SER A 133 27.25 -19.25 4.68
CA SER A 133 26.95 -20.24 5.73
C SER A 133 25.61 -20.97 5.64
N GLY A 134 24.78 -20.70 4.61
CA GLY A 134 23.45 -21.27 4.46
C GLY A 134 22.36 -20.60 5.30
N ALA A 135 22.69 -19.56 6.08
CA ALA A 135 21.74 -18.72 6.80
C ALA A 135 20.68 -18.07 5.88
N LEU A 136 20.99 -17.94 4.59
CA LEU A 136 20.06 -17.48 3.54
C LEU A 136 18.83 -18.38 3.37
N GLY A 137 18.88 -19.66 3.79
CA GLY A 137 17.74 -20.56 3.67
C GLY A 137 16.52 -20.08 4.44
N SER A 138 16.71 -19.64 5.69
CA SER A 138 15.61 -19.10 6.51
C SER A 138 15.10 -17.76 5.98
N VAL A 139 16.01 -16.92 5.47
CA VAL A 139 15.68 -15.62 4.84
C VAL A 139 14.82 -15.82 3.59
N MET A 140 15.17 -16.79 2.74
CA MET A 140 14.39 -17.13 1.55
C MET A 140 12.99 -17.63 1.90
N VAL A 141 12.87 -18.47 2.93
CA VAL A 141 11.55 -18.91 3.43
C VAL A 141 10.73 -17.71 3.91
N GLY A 142 11.34 -16.80 4.67
CA GLY A 142 10.69 -15.56 5.14
C GLY A 142 10.26 -14.65 3.98
N TYR A 143 11.09 -14.52 2.95
CA TYR A 143 10.80 -13.74 1.74
C TYR A 143 9.61 -14.34 0.97
N VAL A 144 9.61 -15.65 0.73
CA VAL A 144 8.50 -16.35 0.06
C VAL A 144 7.22 -16.23 0.88
N ALA A 145 7.29 -16.43 2.20
CA ALA A 145 6.14 -16.28 3.09
C ALA A 145 5.57 -14.85 3.07
N SER A 146 6.44 -13.83 3.07
CA SER A 146 6.05 -12.43 3.01
C SER A 146 5.27 -12.12 1.73
N TYR A 147 5.79 -12.59 0.60
CA TYR A 147 5.08 -12.45 -0.67
C TYR A 147 3.78 -13.23 -0.69
N ALA A 148 3.73 -14.45 -0.17
CA ALA A 148 2.49 -15.23 -0.09
C ALA A 148 1.41 -14.46 0.69
N VAL A 149 1.75 -13.92 1.86
CA VAL A 149 0.84 -13.09 2.67
C VAL A 149 0.39 -11.85 1.89
N PHE A 150 1.30 -11.18 1.18
CA PHE A 150 0.98 -10.06 0.30
C PHE A 150 -0.02 -10.44 -0.79
N ALA A 151 0.27 -11.49 -1.56
CA ALA A 151 -0.55 -11.96 -2.66
C ALA A 151 -1.95 -12.37 -2.18
N PHE A 152 -2.03 -13.21 -1.14
CA PHE A 152 -3.30 -13.63 -0.56
C PHE A 152 -4.09 -12.45 0.01
N GLY A 153 -3.41 -11.52 0.70
CA GLY A 153 -4.02 -10.29 1.21
C GLY A 153 -4.67 -9.47 0.11
N TRP A 154 -3.96 -9.20 -0.98
CA TRP A 154 -4.48 -8.41 -2.10
C TRP A 154 -5.57 -9.14 -2.88
N VAL A 155 -5.42 -10.44 -3.14
CA VAL A 155 -6.47 -11.26 -3.78
C VAL A 155 -7.75 -11.25 -2.93
N ALA A 156 -7.65 -11.54 -1.64
CA ALA A 156 -8.79 -11.52 -0.72
C ALA A 156 -9.42 -10.13 -0.65
N THR A 157 -8.62 -9.07 -0.66
CA THR A 157 -9.09 -7.67 -0.64
C THR A 157 -9.86 -7.33 -1.91
N GLY A 158 -9.37 -7.73 -3.09
CA GLY A 158 -10.07 -7.55 -4.35
C GLY A 158 -11.42 -8.26 -4.37
N VAL A 159 -11.45 -9.54 -3.98
CA VAL A 159 -12.69 -10.33 -3.88
C VAL A 159 -13.67 -9.71 -2.88
N ALA A 160 -13.20 -9.35 -1.69
CA ALA A 160 -14.02 -8.71 -0.66
C ALA A 160 -14.60 -7.37 -1.14
N SER A 161 -13.80 -6.56 -1.84
CA SER A 161 -14.22 -5.26 -2.37
C SER A 161 -15.30 -5.40 -3.46
N ILE A 162 -15.20 -6.42 -4.32
CA ILE A 162 -16.25 -6.76 -5.31
C ILE A 162 -17.53 -7.20 -4.61
N ARG A 163 -17.44 -8.16 -3.68
CA ARG A 163 -18.62 -8.69 -2.96
C ARG A 163 -19.32 -7.61 -2.15
N ALA A 164 -18.56 -6.68 -1.59
CA ALA A 164 -19.05 -5.52 -0.87
C ALA A 164 -19.57 -4.40 -1.80
N ARG A 165 -19.34 -4.49 -3.13
CA ARG A 165 -19.62 -3.41 -4.08
C ARG A 165 -18.97 -2.09 -3.66
N MET A 166 -17.79 -2.15 -3.03
CA MET A 166 -17.02 -0.97 -2.62
C MET A 166 -16.33 -0.30 -3.80
N VAL A 167 -16.03 -1.08 -4.83
CA VAL A 167 -15.41 -0.65 -6.08
C VAL A 167 -16.12 -1.30 -7.27
N PRO A 168 -16.05 -0.72 -8.48
CA PRO A 168 -16.44 -1.38 -9.72
C PRO A 168 -15.79 -2.76 -9.88
N THR A 169 -16.52 -3.73 -10.43
CA THR A 169 -16.04 -5.12 -10.58
C THR A 169 -14.70 -5.22 -11.29
N TRP A 170 -14.49 -4.44 -12.35
CA TRP A 170 -13.25 -4.46 -13.12
C TRP A 170 -12.03 -4.03 -12.28
N LEU A 171 -12.20 -3.06 -11.36
CA LEU A 171 -11.13 -2.65 -10.44
C LEU A 171 -10.80 -3.74 -9.43
N GLY A 172 -11.83 -4.39 -8.91
CA GLY A 172 -11.63 -5.52 -8.02
C GLY A 172 -10.93 -6.69 -8.71
N VAL A 173 -11.26 -6.97 -9.98
CA VAL A 173 -10.57 -8.00 -10.79
C VAL A 173 -9.11 -7.61 -11.00
N LEU A 174 -8.83 -6.34 -11.31
CA LEU A 174 -7.46 -5.84 -11.46
C LEU A 174 -6.64 -6.01 -10.18
N VAL A 175 -7.23 -5.77 -9.01
CA VAL A 175 -6.60 -6.03 -7.71
C VAL A 175 -6.31 -7.53 -7.51
N VAL A 176 -7.26 -8.40 -7.84
CA VAL A 176 -7.07 -9.86 -7.77
C VAL A 176 -5.92 -10.31 -8.67
N VAL A 177 -5.92 -9.86 -9.93
CA VAL A 177 -4.86 -10.18 -10.89
C VAL A 177 -3.52 -9.63 -10.43
N GLY A 178 -3.47 -8.39 -9.90
CA GLY A 178 -2.24 -7.81 -9.37
C GLY A 178 -1.68 -8.56 -8.17
N GLY A 179 -2.53 -8.95 -7.22
CA GLY A 179 -2.12 -9.78 -6.09
C GLY A 179 -1.61 -11.15 -6.55
N ALA A 180 -2.31 -11.82 -7.47
CA ALA A 180 -1.87 -13.11 -8.02
C ALA A 180 -0.55 -12.99 -8.81
N ALA A 181 -0.40 -11.95 -9.63
CA ALA A 181 0.79 -11.70 -10.43
C ALA A 181 2.05 -11.48 -9.57
N SER A 182 1.91 -10.97 -8.34
CA SER A 182 3.04 -10.85 -7.42
C SER A 182 3.66 -12.17 -6.98
N MET A 183 3.02 -13.33 -7.22
CA MET A 183 3.59 -14.66 -6.99
C MET A 183 4.52 -15.13 -8.11
N VAL A 184 4.43 -14.51 -9.29
CA VAL A 184 5.21 -14.96 -10.45
C VAL A 184 6.69 -14.62 -10.22
N PRO A 185 7.60 -15.59 -10.40
CA PRO A 185 9.04 -15.32 -10.39
C PRO A 185 9.37 -14.36 -11.55
N ALA A 186 9.65 -13.11 -11.22
CA ALA A 186 9.93 -12.04 -12.16
C ALA A 186 10.68 -10.90 -11.44
N PRO A 187 11.29 -9.95 -12.18
CA PRO A 187 11.84 -8.75 -11.57
C PRO A 187 10.81 -8.06 -10.68
N GLU A 188 11.24 -7.54 -9.53
CA GLU A 188 10.33 -7.00 -8.50
C GLU A 188 9.42 -5.90 -9.05
N ALA A 189 9.96 -5.03 -9.92
CA ALA A 189 9.17 -4.02 -10.62
C ALA A 189 8.00 -4.63 -11.40
N LEU A 190 8.18 -5.78 -12.04
CA LEU A 190 7.14 -6.47 -12.81
C LEU A 190 6.07 -7.07 -11.91
N ARG A 191 6.51 -7.70 -10.82
CA ARG A 191 5.62 -8.29 -9.81
C ARG A 191 4.70 -7.24 -9.19
N LEU A 192 5.22 -6.03 -8.97
CA LEU A 192 4.51 -4.96 -8.29
C LEU A 192 3.74 -4.02 -9.23
N LEU A 193 4.02 -4.03 -10.54
CA LEU A 193 3.42 -3.11 -11.50
C LEU A 193 1.89 -3.15 -11.49
N VAL A 194 1.31 -4.34 -11.63
CA VAL A 194 -0.14 -4.50 -11.75
C VAL A 194 -0.84 -4.10 -10.46
N VAL A 195 -0.33 -4.53 -9.31
CA VAL A 195 -0.89 -4.18 -7.99
C VAL A 195 -0.69 -2.70 -7.67
N GLY A 196 0.42 -2.07 -8.08
CA GLY A 196 0.67 -0.64 -7.94
C GLY A 196 -0.36 0.21 -8.70
N ILE A 197 -0.60 -0.14 -9.97
CA ILE A 197 -1.65 0.49 -10.79
C ILE A 197 -3.02 0.28 -10.14
N ALA A 198 -3.34 -0.96 -9.73
CA ALA A 198 -4.60 -1.29 -9.08
C ALA A 198 -4.82 -0.48 -7.79
N ALA A 199 -3.80 -0.39 -6.93
CA ALA A 199 -3.81 0.39 -5.69
C ALA A 199 -4.11 1.86 -5.95
N THR A 200 -3.45 2.48 -6.91
CA THR A 200 -3.72 3.88 -7.28
C THR A 200 -5.15 4.07 -7.78
N LEU A 201 -5.65 3.18 -8.64
CA LEU A 201 -7.00 3.30 -9.16
C LEU A 201 -8.08 3.06 -8.09
N VAL A 202 -7.85 2.13 -7.17
CA VAL A 202 -8.72 1.91 -6.00
C VAL A 202 -8.72 3.15 -5.11
N ALA A 203 -7.54 3.71 -4.80
CA ALA A 203 -7.43 4.93 -4.00
C ALA A 203 -8.18 6.12 -4.63
N ARG A 204 -8.17 6.23 -5.96
CA ARG A 204 -9.01 7.21 -6.69
C ARG A 204 -10.50 6.88 -6.55
N GLY A 205 -10.89 5.64 -6.82
CA GLY A 205 -12.28 5.19 -6.81
C GLY A 205 -12.99 5.34 -5.47
N LEU A 206 -12.27 5.13 -4.36
CA LEU A 206 -12.82 5.31 -3.00
C LEU A 206 -13.23 6.76 -2.68
N THR A 207 -12.80 7.74 -3.49
CA THR A 207 -13.11 9.16 -3.28
C THR A 207 -14.25 9.69 -4.13
N ALA A 208 -14.78 8.89 -5.07
CA ALA A 208 -15.91 9.31 -5.88
C ALA A 208 -17.19 9.40 -5.01
N PRO A 209 -17.95 10.51 -5.06
CA PRO A 209 -19.24 10.63 -4.39
C PRO A 209 -20.17 9.49 -4.84
N VAL A 210 -20.85 8.82 -3.90
CA VAL A 210 -21.83 7.79 -4.22
C VAL A 210 -22.97 8.42 -5.02
N PRO A 211 -23.18 8.06 -6.30
CA PRO A 211 -24.29 8.59 -7.08
C PRO A 211 -25.62 8.18 -6.41
N GLY A 212 -26.46 9.16 -6.07
CA GLY A 212 -27.81 8.92 -5.57
C GLY A 212 -28.09 9.35 -4.12
N ARG A 213 -27.11 9.86 -3.36
CA ARG A 213 -27.39 10.55 -2.09
C ARG A 213 -27.65 12.03 -2.34
N THR A 214 -28.63 12.34 -3.18
CA THR A 214 -29.23 13.67 -3.24
C THR A 214 -29.70 13.98 -1.84
N ARG A 215 -29.07 14.95 -1.17
CA ARG A 215 -29.62 15.52 0.06
C ARG A 215 -31.04 15.92 -0.30
N ALA A 216 -32.03 15.24 0.27
CA ALA A 216 -33.35 15.82 0.40
C ALA A 216 -33.13 17.11 1.19
N THR A 217 -33.02 18.22 0.48
CA THR A 217 -33.08 19.54 1.06
C THR A 217 -34.41 19.59 1.78
N VAL A 218 -34.34 19.56 3.10
CA VAL A 218 -35.45 19.89 3.99
C VAL A 218 -35.82 21.33 3.62
N SER A 219 -36.83 21.47 2.76
CA SER A 219 -37.57 22.71 2.61
C SER A 219 -38.41 22.86 3.87
N ALA A 220 -38.02 23.82 4.71
CA ALA A 220 -38.83 24.34 5.79
C ALA A 220 -40.00 25.18 5.23
#